data_AF-A0A843XAF1-F1
#
_entry.id   AF-A0A843XAF1-F1
#
_cell.length_a   1.000
_cell.length_b   1.000
_cell.length_c   1.000
_cell.angle_alpha   90.00
_cell.angle_beta   90.00
_cell.angle_gamma   90.00
#
_symmetry.space_group_name_H-M   'P 1'
#
loop_
_entity.id
_entity.type
_entity.pdbx_description
1 polymer ?
#
loop_
_entity_poly.entity_id
_entity_poly.type
_entity_poly.pdbx_seq_one_letter_code
_entity_poly.pdbx_strand_id
1 'polypeptide(L)'
;MLWPRAEEEEQGAAAAKGHPGIAWLDEKANGSVVYVGFGSFLNFSKEQHQEMARGLEASGRPFLWVLKESNFTWLPEGFEERGRLLGRCMVVKGWVLQTAILSYPAVGSFLTHLGWNSLNEGLRAGLPMITWPLAFEQFFTGRLVVDILQISLRTWEGFCRNLMRVAEVGAVEKVMVKGEDIACVVSRFAAPGSAYEEVEAMRRRVGECGDKLRAALKKGEFVHTTHNNLDQTMENKTRNTKKSRTR
;
A
#
# COMPACT_ATOMS: atom_id res chain seq x y z
N MET A 1 8.63 12.64 -1.69
CA MET A 1 9.74 11.71 -1.99
C MET A 1 9.59 11.29 -3.44
N LEU A 2 10.59 11.56 -4.29
CA LEU A 2 10.54 11.19 -5.71
C LEU A 2 10.76 9.68 -5.82
N TRP A 3 10.00 9.03 -6.70
CA TRP A 3 10.25 7.63 -7.07
C TRP A 3 11.67 7.51 -7.64
N PRO A 4 12.43 6.44 -7.32
CA PRO A 4 13.81 6.31 -7.76
C PRO A 4 13.93 6.39 -9.28
N ARG A 5 14.98 7.03 -9.81
CA ARG A 5 15.28 6.99 -11.24
C ARG A 5 15.55 5.55 -11.67
N ALA A 6 15.42 5.24 -12.97
CA ALA A 6 15.66 3.88 -13.48
C ALA A 6 17.02 3.29 -13.05
N GLU A 7 18.05 4.13 -12.97
CA GLU A 7 19.39 3.77 -12.48
C GLU A 7 19.42 3.47 -10.95
N GLU A 8 18.62 4.19 -10.17
CA GLU A 8 18.46 3.96 -8.72
C GLU A 8 17.57 2.74 -8.44
N GLU A 9 16.62 2.42 -9.33
CA GLU A 9 15.86 1.16 -9.31
C GLU A 9 16.77 -0.02 -9.61
N GLU A 10 17.67 0.09 -10.60
CA GLU A 10 18.62 -0.96 -10.97
C GLU A 10 19.65 -1.19 -9.86
N GLN A 11 20.17 -0.12 -9.24
CA GLN A 11 21.05 -0.20 -8.08
C GLN A 11 20.33 -0.70 -6.82
N GLY A 12 19.08 -0.30 -6.59
CA GLY A 12 18.24 -0.80 -5.51
C GLY A 12 17.87 -2.27 -5.68
N ALA A 13 17.61 -2.71 -6.91
CA ALA A 13 17.36 -4.11 -7.26
C ALA A 13 18.65 -4.95 -7.13
N ALA A 14 19.81 -4.40 -7.49
CA ALA A 14 21.11 -5.03 -7.28
C ALA A 14 21.49 -5.13 -5.80
N ALA A 15 21.18 -4.11 -4.98
CA ALA A 15 21.36 -4.16 -3.53
C ALA A 15 20.35 -5.09 -2.83
N ALA A 16 19.18 -5.32 -3.44
CA ALA A 16 18.17 -6.25 -2.96
C ALA A 16 18.43 -7.72 -3.38
N LYS A 17 19.32 -7.98 -4.36
CA LYS A 17 19.80 -9.32 -4.70
C LYS A 17 20.58 -9.90 -3.51
N GLY A 18 19.94 -10.80 -2.78
CA GLY A 18 20.44 -11.41 -1.54
C GLY A 18 19.56 -11.14 -0.32
N HIS A 19 18.58 -10.24 -0.42
CA HIS A 19 17.58 -10.08 0.64
C HIS A 19 16.63 -11.30 0.65
N PRO A 20 16.42 -11.98 1.80
CA PRO A 20 15.60 -13.20 1.88
C PRO A 20 14.20 -13.04 1.29
N GLY A 21 13.62 -11.83 1.39
CA GLY A 21 12.32 -11.52 0.81
C GLY A 21 12.29 -11.57 -0.72
N ILE A 22 13.37 -11.18 -1.42
CA ILE A 22 13.42 -11.21 -2.89
C ILE A 22 13.55 -12.64 -3.39
N ALA A 23 14.47 -13.43 -2.82
CA ALA A 23 14.63 -14.84 -3.19
C ALA A 23 13.34 -15.65 -3.00
N TRP A 24 12.57 -15.34 -1.94
CA TRP A 24 11.27 -15.97 -1.75
C TRP A 24 10.23 -15.56 -2.79
N LEU A 25 10.29 -14.32 -3.31
CA LEU A 25 9.40 -13.87 -4.39
C LEU A 25 9.75 -14.54 -5.73
N ASP A 26 11.02 -14.84 -6.01
CA ASP A 26 11.46 -15.59 -7.22
C ASP A 26 10.75 -16.95 -7.34
N GLU A 27 10.36 -17.55 -6.22
CA GLU A 27 9.70 -18.87 -6.18
C GLU A 27 8.18 -18.81 -6.39
N LYS A 28 7.58 -17.61 -6.51
CA LYS A 28 6.11 -17.45 -6.56
C LYS A 28 5.63 -17.18 -7.98
N ALA A 29 4.42 -17.65 -8.26
CA ALA A 29 3.76 -17.35 -9.52
C ALA A 29 3.52 -15.83 -9.66
N ASN A 30 3.58 -15.33 -10.89
CA ASN A 30 3.35 -13.91 -11.17
C ASN A 30 1.98 -13.46 -10.67
N GLY A 31 1.94 -12.29 -10.03
CA GLY A 31 0.74 -11.69 -9.48
C GLY A 31 0.03 -12.49 -8.39
N SER A 32 0.68 -13.47 -7.76
CA SER A 32 0.07 -14.35 -6.74
C SER A 32 0.26 -13.86 -5.30
N VAL A 33 1.23 -12.98 -5.05
CA VAL A 33 1.62 -12.54 -3.70
C VAL A 33 0.88 -11.28 -3.29
N VAL A 34 0.35 -11.28 -2.07
CA VAL A 34 -0.17 -10.07 -1.40
C VAL A 34 0.96 -9.41 -0.62
N TYR A 35 1.37 -8.21 -1.00
CA TYR A 35 2.29 -7.41 -0.20
C TYR A 35 1.51 -6.68 0.90
N VAL A 36 1.99 -6.77 2.15
CA VAL A 36 1.35 -6.17 3.32
C VAL A 36 2.29 -5.14 3.95
N GLY A 37 1.88 -3.87 3.90
CA GLY A 37 2.70 -2.76 4.38
C GLY A 37 1.86 -1.57 4.86
N PHE A 38 2.02 -1.23 6.15
CA PHE A 38 1.27 -0.14 6.80
C PHE A 38 2.13 1.09 7.13
N GLY A 39 3.33 1.17 6.56
CA GLY A 39 4.27 2.26 6.81
C GLY A 39 4.84 2.25 8.24
N SER A 40 5.67 3.25 8.53
CA SER A 40 6.40 3.34 9.80
C SER A 40 5.69 4.17 10.87
N PHE A 41 4.74 5.04 10.49
CA PHE A 41 4.18 6.05 11.38
C PHE A 41 3.11 5.51 12.34
N LEU A 42 2.02 4.96 11.81
CA LEU A 42 0.92 4.41 12.62
C LEU A 42 1.18 2.94 12.97
N ASN A 43 0.57 2.47 14.04
CA ASN A 43 0.66 1.07 14.45
C ASN A 43 -0.72 0.55 14.88
N PHE A 44 -0.96 -0.73 14.63
CA PHE A 44 -2.12 -1.43 15.18
C PHE A 44 -1.81 -1.93 16.60
N SER A 45 -2.87 -2.25 17.35
CA SER A 45 -2.80 -3.00 18.60
C SER A 45 -2.15 -4.38 18.39
N LYS A 46 -1.71 -5.00 19.49
CA LYS A 46 -1.21 -6.37 19.47
C LYS A 46 -2.30 -7.33 19.03
N GLU A 47 -3.50 -7.13 19.55
CA GLU A 47 -4.69 -7.95 19.29
C GLU A 47 -5.05 -7.91 17.80
N GLN A 48 -5.02 -6.73 17.17
CA GLN A 48 -5.27 -6.61 15.75
C GLN A 48 -4.16 -7.21 14.88
N HIS A 49 -2.89 -7.16 15.32
CA HIS A 49 -1.82 -7.91 14.64
C HIS A 49 -2.07 -9.42 14.66
N GLN A 50 -2.59 -9.95 15.77
CA GLN A 50 -2.93 -11.36 15.87
C GLN A 50 -4.09 -11.74 14.95
N GLU A 51 -5.14 -10.90 14.87
CA GLU A 51 -6.23 -11.12 13.91
C GLU A 51 -5.75 -11.01 12.45
N MET A 52 -4.86 -10.05 12.13
CA MET A 52 -4.23 -9.96 10.81
C MET A 52 -3.44 -11.21 10.47
N ALA A 53 -2.63 -11.73 11.41
CA ALA A 53 -1.89 -12.97 11.21
C ALA A 53 -2.83 -14.15 10.93
N ARG A 54 -3.90 -14.31 11.75
CA ARG A 54 -4.92 -15.36 11.53
C ARG A 54 -5.58 -15.23 10.17
N GLY A 55 -5.95 -14.01 9.76
CA GLY A 55 -6.61 -13.77 8.49
C GLY A 55 -5.71 -14.02 7.28
N LEU A 56 -4.45 -13.59 7.34
CA LEU A 56 -3.46 -13.88 6.31
C LEU A 56 -3.22 -15.40 6.17
N GLU A 57 -3.07 -16.11 7.29
CA GLU A 57 -2.91 -17.57 7.31
C GLU A 57 -4.14 -18.29 6.71
N ALA A 58 -5.35 -17.90 7.13
CA ALA A 58 -6.61 -18.48 6.68
C ALA A 58 -6.99 -18.11 5.23
N SER A 59 -6.50 -16.99 4.70
CA SER A 59 -6.76 -16.55 3.32
C SER A 59 -6.28 -17.56 2.27
N GLY A 60 -5.29 -18.37 2.66
CA GLY A 60 -4.63 -19.34 1.80
C GLY A 60 -3.74 -18.73 0.70
N ARG A 61 -3.53 -17.41 0.70
CA ARG A 61 -2.71 -16.72 -0.30
C ARG A 61 -1.25 -16.60 0.15
N PRO A 62 -0.28 -16.63 -0.78
CA PRO A 62 1.07 -16.18 -0.49
C PRO A 62 1.08 -14.71 -0.10
N PHE A 63 1.79 -14.35 0.97
CA PHE A 63 1.94 -12.96 1.38
C PHE A 63 3.37 -12.65 1.85
N LEU A 64 3.78 -11.41 1.59
CA LEU A 64 5.00 -10.82 2.14
C LEU A 64 4.58 -9.68 3.07
N TRP A 65 4.83 -9.84 4.38
CA TRP A 65 4.44 -8.88 5.40
C TRP A 65 5.66 -8.21 6.02
N VAL A 66 5.73 -6.89 5.84
CA VAL A 66 6.75 -6.05 6.48
C VAL A 66 6.24 -5.59 7.84
N LEU A 67 6.98 -5.94 8.89
CA LEU A 67 6.64 -5.62 10.27
C LEU A 67 7.73 -4.75 10.91
N LYS A 68 7.30 -3.83 11.77
CA LYS A 68 8.22 -3.15 12.69
C LYS A 68 8.83 -4.18 13.63
N GLU A 69 10.09 -4.00 14.01
CA GLU A 69 10.79 -4.94 14.91
C GLU A 69 10.02 -5.19 16.21
N SER A 70 9.42 -4.14 16.78
CA SER A 70 8.59 -4.22 17.99
C SER A 70 7.36 -5.12 17.86
N ASN A 71 6.84 -5.29 16.64
CA ASN A 71 5.59 -6.02 16.39
C ASN A 71 5.84 -7.50 16.12
N PHE A 72 7.10 -7.90 15.90
CA PHE A 72 7.44 -9.28 15.59
C PHE A 72 7.06 -10.25 16.73
N THR A 73 7.23 -9.81 17.98
CA THR A 73 6.88 -10.59 19.19
C THR A 73 5.36 -10.71 19.40
N TRP A 74 4.54 -10.06 18.56
CA TRP A 74 3.08 -10.10 18.64
C TRP A 74 2.46 -11.18 17.76
N LEU A 75 3.24 -11.78 16.86
CA LEU A 75 2.79 -12.85 15.99
C LEU A 75 2.36 -14.07 16.82
N PRO A 76 1.30 -14.80 16.39
CA PRO A 76 0.93 -16.05 17.03
C PRO A 76 2.10 -17.04 17.03
N GLU A 77 2.17 -17.87 18.06
CA GLU A 77 3.19 -18.92 18.18
C GLU A 77 3.20 -19.80 16.91
N GLY A 78 4.39 -20.10 16.39
CA GLY A 78 4.60 -20.93 15.20
C GLY A 78 4.11 -20.32 13.87
N PHE A 79 3.65 -19.07 13.83
CA PHE A 79 3.05 -18.45 12.63
C PHE A 79 3.97 -18.51 11.40
N GLU A 80 5.23 -18.07 11.55
CA GLU A 80 6.19 -18.09 10.44
C GLU A 80 6.57 -19.50 10.03
N GLU A 81 6.72 -20.43 10.98
CA GLU A 81 7.07 -21.81 10.69
C GLU A 81 5.98 -22.49 9.86
N ARG A 82 4.72 -22.41 10.31
CA ARG A 82 3.57 -22.93 9.57
C ARG A 82 3.49 -22.31 8.17
N GLY A 83 3.64 -21.00 8.09
CA GLY A 83 3.59 -20.28 6.82
C GLY A 83 4.74 -20.63 5.87
N ARG A 84 5.95 -20.88 6.40
CA ARG A 84 7.14 -21.30 5.62
C ARG A 84 7.01 -22.73 5.13
N LEU A 85 6.54 -23.65 5.96
CA LEU A 85 6.30 -25.05 5.57
C LEU A 85 5.31 -25.17 4.40
N LEU A 86 4.34 -24.25 4.33
CA LEU A 86 3.39 -24.16 3.23
C LEU A 86 3.90 -23.32 2.04
N GLY A 87 5.07 -22.68 2.17
CA GLY A 87 5.63 -21.80 1.15
C GLY A 87 4.83 -20.51 0.91
N ARG A 88 4.00 -20.07 1.87
CA ARG A 88 3.03 -18.97 1.72
C ARG A 88 3.32 -17.73 2.56
N CYS A 89 4.23 -17.80 3.52
CA CYS A 89 4.55 -16.67 4.40
C CYS A 89 6.00 -16.23 4.24
N MET A 90 6.18 -14.92 4.04
CA MET A 90 7.45 -14.23 4.23
C MET A 90 7.23 -13.04 5.15
N VAL A 91 7.86 -13.04 6.33
CA VAL A 91 7.88 -11.89 7.23
C VAL A 91 9.23 -11.20 7.10
N VAL A 92 9.20 -9.90 6.80
CA VAL A 92 10.39 -9.06 6.75
C VAL A 92 10.37 -8.10 7.94
N LYS A 93 11.47 -8.06 8.69
CA LYS A 93 11.61 -7.23 9.89
C LYS A 93 12.23 -5.89 9.51
N GLY A 94 11.65 -4.80 10.01
CA GLY A 94 12.19 -3.46 9.86
C GLY A 94 11.83 -2.81 8.53
N TRP A 95 12.82 -2.15 7.92
CA TRP A 95 12.61 -1.36 6.71
C TRP A 95 12.93 -2.15 5.44
N VAL A 96 12.18 -1.88 4.37
CA VAL A 96 12.41 -2.41 3.02
C VAL A 96 12.32 -1.30 2.00
N LEU A 97 13.00 -1.49 0.86
CA LEU A 97 12.75 -0.70 -0.34
C LEU A 97 11.41 -1.14 -0.94
N GLN A 98 10.31 -0.61 -0.39
CA GLN A 98 8.93 -0.98 -0.74
C GLN A 98 8.68 -0.89 -2.25
N THR A 99 9.23 0.13 -2.92
CA THR A 99 9.11 0.31 -4.37
C THR A 99 9.67 -0.87 -5.17
N ALA A 100 10.80 -1.46 -4.72
CA ALA A 100 11.40 -2.62 -5.36
C ALA A 100 10.54 -3.88 -5.16
N ILE A 101 9.94 -4.07 -3.98
CA ILE A 101 9.02 -5.18 -3.72
C ILE A 101 7.74 -5.03 -4.55
N LEU A 102 7.12 -3.86 -4.56
CA LEU A 102 5.89 -3.61 -5.30
C LEU A 102 6.08 -3.78 -6.82
N SER A 103 7.29 -3.54 -7.33
CA SER A 103 7.60 -3.70 -8.76
C SER A 103 7.90 -5.16 -9.15
N TYR A 104 7.91 -6.07 -8.18
CA TYR A 104 8.34 -7.44 -8.39
C TYR A 104 7.21 -8.28 -9.05
N PRO A 105 7.48 -9.08 -10.10
CA PRO A 105 6.43 -9.74 -10.88
C PRO A 105 5.49 -10.66 -10.09
N ALA A 106 5.99 -11.30 -9.04
CA ALA A 106 5.19 -12.13 -8.14
C ALA A 106 4.15 -11.34 -7.33
N VAL A 107 4.38 -10.06 -7.05
CA VAL A 107 3.48 -9.22 -6.27
C VAL A 107 2.26 -8.87 -7.12
N GLY A 108 1.08 -9.27 -6.63
CA GLY A 108 -0.19 -9.12 -7.32
C GLY A 108 -1.12 -8.11 -6.68
N SER A 109 -0.92 -7.75 -5.42
CA SER A 109 -1.77 -6.78 -4.73
C SER A 109 -1.06 -6.16 -3.53
N PHE A 110 -1.61 -5.05 -3.05
CA PHE A 110 -1.05 -4.29 -1.94
C PHE A 110 -2.10 -4.03 -0.85
N LEU A 111 -1.95 -4.68 0.32
CA LEU A 111 -2.67 -4.36 1.53
C LEU A 111 -2.00 -3.17 2.24
N THR A 112 -2.71 -2.05 2.32
CA THR A 112 -2.14 -0.77 2.75
C THR A 112 -3.14 0.11 3.50
N HIS A 113 -2.58 1.04 4.27
CA HIS A 113 -3.33 2.11 4.93
C HIS A 113 -3.70 3.27 4.02
N LEU A 114 -3.26 3.27 2.75
CA LEU A 114 -3.48 4.34 1.78
C LEU A 114 -2.95 5.72 2.19
N GLY A 115 -1.85 5.78 2.93
CA GLY A 115 -1.09 7.03 3.00
C GLY A 115 -0.68 7.47 1.60
N TRP A 116 -0.64 8.78 1.35
CA TRP A 116 -0.43 9.34 0.00
C TRP A 116 0.77 8.72 -0.75
N ASN A 117 1.89 8.47 -0.07
CA ASN A 117 3.06 7.82 -0.70
C ASN A 117 2.73 6.39 -1.14
N SER A 118 2.16 5.57 -0.26
CA SER A 118 1.83 4.17 -0.55
C SER A 118 0.79 4.04 -1.66
N LEU A 119 -0.18 4.97 -1.72
CA LEU A 119 -1.10 5.06 -2.85
C LEU A 119 -0.35 5.27 -4.18
N ASN A 120 0.53 6.27 -4.23
CA ASN A 120 1.27 6.59 -5.45
C ASN A 120 2.17 5.44 -5.89
N GLU A 121 2.83 4.76 -4.95
CA GLU A 121 3.66 3.59 -5.23
C GLU A 121 2.82 2.42 -5.77
N GLY A 122 1.66 2.13 -5.17
CA GLY A 122 0.74 1.09 -5.65
C GLY A 122 0.16 1.39 -7.04
N LEU A 123 -0.27 2.63 -7.28
CA LEU A 123 -0.73 3.09 -8.59
C LEU A 123 0.38 2.97 -9.64
N ARG A 124 1.59 3.41 -9.30
CA ARG A 124 2.74 3.35 -10.20
C ARG A 124 3.20 1.92 -10.48
N ALA A 125 3.01 0.99 -9.54
CA ALA A 125 3.23 -0.43 -9.75
C ALA A 125 2.09 -1.11 -10.54
N GLY A 126 0.93 -0.45 -10.67
CA GLY A 126 -0.24 -1.03 -11.33
C GLY A 126 -0.89 -2.14 -10.49
N LEU A 127 -0.83 -2.04 -9.16
CA LEU A 127 -1.31 -3.08 -8.25
C LEU A 127 -2.68 -2.75 -7.66
N PRO A 128 -3.66 -3.68 -7.74
CA PRO A 128 -4.91 -3.50 -7.03
C PRO A 128 -4.65 -3.55 -5.52
N MET A 129 -5.45 -2.79 -4.76
CA MET A 129 -5.18 -2.55 -3.34
C MET A 129 -6.23 -3.19 -2.43
N ILE A 130 -5.82 -3.54 -1.22
CA ILE A 130 -6.71 -3.82 -0.10
C ILE A 130 -6.56 -2.65 0.87
N THR A 131 -7.66 -1.96 1.11
CA THR A 131 -7.68 -0.65 1.77
C THR A 131 -8.02 -0.77 3.24
N TRP A 132 -7.14 -0.25 4.09
CA TRP A 132 -7.32 -0.18 5.54
C TRP A 132 -6.88 1.17 6.12
N PRO A 133 -7.65 2.25 5.92
CA PRO A 133 -7.28 3.55 6.47
C PRO A 133 -7.22 3.52 8.00
N LEU A 134 -6.33 4.33 8.54
CA LEU A 134 -6.04 4.41 9.96
C LEU A 134 -6.24 5.82 10.52
N ALA A 135 -5.85 6.85 9.78
CA ALA A 135 -5.98 8.25 10.21
C ALA A 135 -5.94 9.23 9.02
N PHE A 136 -6.11 10.53 9.33
CA PHE A 136 -5.88 11.63 8.39
C PHE A 136 -6.75 11.54 7.11
N GLU A 137 -6.16 11.83 5.95
CA GLU A 137 -6.79 11.84 4.64
C GLU A 137 -7.13 10.43 4.11
N GLN A 138 -6.60 9.38 4.74
CA GLN A 138 -6.66 8.01 4.25
C GLN A 138 -8.10 7.52 4.03
N PHE A 139 -9.06 8.01 4.81
CA PHE A 139 -10.48 7.68 4.64
C PHE A 139 -11.05 8.29 3.35
N PHE A 140 -10.67 9.52 3.00
CA PHE A 140 -11.08 10.15 1.74
C PHE A 140 -10.42 9.47 0.56
N THR A 141 -9.12 9.19 0.65
CA THR A 141 -8.38 8.41 -0.34
C THR A 141 -8.98 7.03 -0.53
N GLY A 142 -9.39 6.37 0.55
CA GLY A 142 -10.08 5.08 0.52
C GLY A 142 -11.37 5.13 -0.29
N ARG A 143 -12.20 6.17 -0.10
CA ARG A 143 -13.42 6.33 -0.91
C ARG A 143 -13.10 6.57 -2.37
N LEU A 144 -12.08 7.38 -2.67
CA LEU A 144 -11.65 7.59 -4.04
C LEU A 144 -11.25 6.27 -4.72
N VAL A 145 -10.41 5.45 -4.08
CA VAL A 145 -9.92 4.22 -4.72
C VAL A 145 -10.94 3.08 -4.76
N VAL A 146 -11.85 3.02 -3.79
CA VAL A 146 -12.88 1.98 -3.72
C VAL A 146 -14.14 2.38 -4.48
N ASP A 147 -14.74 3.53 -4.15
CA ASP A 147 -16.08 3.89 -4.64
C ASP A 147 -16.03 4.52 -6.04
N ILE A 148 -14.97 5.26 -6.36
CA ILE A 148 -14.88 6.03 -7.62
C ILE A 148 -14.00 5.30 -8.64
N LEU A 149 -12.74 5.03 -8.30
CA LEU A 149 -11.78 4.39 -9.21
C LEU A 149 -11.99 2.88 -9.30
N GLN A 150 -12.62 2.28 -8.27
CA GLN A 150 -12.87 0.85 -8.18
C GLN A 150 -11.60 -0.01 -8.38
N ILE A 151 -10.47 0.43 -7.84
CA ILE A 151 -9.18 -0.28 -7.93
C ILE A 151 -8.80 -0.98 -6.62
N SER A 152 -9.72 -1.03 -5.66
CA SER A 152 -9.47 -1.56 -4.34
C SER A 152 -10.71 -2.16 -3.68
N LEU A 153 -10.49 -3.15 -2.80
CA LEU A 153 -11.47 -3.63 -1.84
C LEU A 153 -11.20 -3.08 -0.44
N ARG A 154 -12.26 -2.89 0.34
CA ARG A 154 -12.17 -2.53 1.77
C ARG A 154 -11.83 -3.78 2.57
N THR A 155 -11.02 -3.61 3.62
CA THR A 155 -10.71 -4.73 4.52
C THR A 155 -11.86 -5.03 5.50
N TRP A 156 -12.73 -4.05 5.77
CA TRP A 156 -13.93 -4.23 6.62
C TRP A 156 -15.00 -3.17 6.30
N GLU A 157 -16.27 -3.47 6.59
CA GLU A 157 -17.41 -2.62 6.20
C GLU A 157 -17.57 -1.33 7.02
N GLY A 158 -17.14 -1.32 8.28
CA GLY A 158 -17.34 -0.14 9.15
C GLY A 158 -16.47 1.07 8.80
N PHE A 159 -15.59 0.92 7.79
CA PHE A 159 -14.94 1.98 7.03
C PHE A 159 -15.87 3.17 6.69
N CYS A 160 -17.12 2.91 6.29
CA CYS A 160 -18.05 3.97 5.85
C CYS A 160 -18.78 4.69 6.99
N ARG A 161 -18.88 4.10 8.19
CA ARG A 161 -19.82 4.60 9.21
C ARG A 161 -19.28 5.77 10.04
N ASN A 162 -17.99 6.11 9.96
CA ASN A 162 -17.35 6.98 10.95
C ASN A 162 -16.40 8.07 10.40
N LEU A 163 -16.57 8.58 9.18
CA LEU A 163 -15.77 9.74 8.71
C LEU A 163 -15.88 10.97 9.65
N MET A 164 -17.07 11.20 10.23
CA MET A 164 -17.34 12.31 11.16
C MET A 164 -16.78 12.07 12.58
N ARG A 165 -16.53 10.82 12.97
CA ARG A 165 -16.14 10.45 14.35
C ARG A 165 -14.63 10.22 14.49
N VAL A 166 -13.90 10.07 13.38
CA VAL A 166 -12.44 9.90 13.37
C VAL A 166 -11.71 11.21 13.70
N ALA A 167 -12.31 12.37 13.38
CA ALA A 167 -11.75 13.68 13.70
C ALA A 167 -11.71 14.00 15.21
N GLU A 168 -12.60 13.42 16.02
CA GLU A 168 -12.78 13.82 17.42
C GLU A 168 -11.91 13.06 18.43
N VAL A 169 -11.40 11.87 18.09
CA VAL A 169 -10.68 11.03 19.08
C VAL A 169 -9.57 10.28 18.36
N GLY A 170 -8.32 10.65 18.66
CA GLY A 170 -7.07 10.19 18.03
C GLY A 170 -6.72 8.71 18.18
N ALA A 171 -7.71 7.82 18.21
CA ALA A 171 -7.51 6.38 18.16
C ALA A 171 -7.53 5.88 16.70
N VAL A 172 -6.40 5.33 16.30
CA VAL A 172 -6.07 4.73 14.99
C VAL A 172 -6.90 3.46 14.70
N GLU A 173 -7.42 2.82 15.75
CA GLU A 173 -8.13 1.55 15.71
C GLU A 173 -9.36 1.64 16.64
N LYS A 174 -10.56 1.83 16.06
CA LYS A 174 -11.82 1.91 16.83
C LYS A 174 -12.62 0.61 16.80
N VAL A 175 -12.32 -0.28 15.86
CA VAL A 175 -13.01 -1.56 15.67
C VAL A 175 -11.96 -2.59 15.32
N MET A 176 -11.92 -3.68 16.09
CA MET A 176 -11.12 -4.85 15.78
C MET A 176 -11.75 -5.59 14.60
N VAL A 177 -11.02 -5.68 13.50
CA VAL A 177 -11.41 -6.45 12.32
C VAL A 177 -10.98 -7.89 12.55
N LYS A 178 -11.92 -8.83 12.38
CA LYS A 178 -11.68 -10.24 12.65
C LYS A 178 -10.83 -10.88 11.56
N GLY A 179 -10.05 -11.88 11.93
CA GLY A 179 -9.24 -12.66 10.99
C GLY A 179 -10.08 -13.27 9.86
N GLU A 180 -11.33 -13.65 10.13
CA GLU A 180 -12.28 -14.17 9.14
C GLU A 180 -12.62 -13.14 8.04
N ASP A 181 -12.86 -11.88 8.42
CA ASP A 181 -13.12 -10.79 7.49
C ASP A 181 -11.89 -10.52 6.61
N ILE A 182 -10.71 -10.49 7.24
CA ILE A 182 -9.42 -10.30 6.55
C ILE A 182 -9.18 -11.44 5.57
N ALA A 183 -9.40 -12.69 5.99
CA ALA A 183 -9.25 -13.87 5.14
C ALA A 183 -10.21 -13.82 3.95
N CYS A 184 -11.48 -13.45 4.18
CA CYS A 184 -12.49 -13.32 3.14
C CYS A 184 -12.05 -12.33 2.05
N VAL A 185 -11.52 -11.17 2.43
CA VAL A 185 -11.07 -10.16 1.45
C VAL A 185 -9.76 -10.58 0.79
N VAL A 186 -8.75 -10.98 1.55
CA VAL A 186 -7.42 -11.34 1.03
C VAL A 186 -7.51 -12.55 0.10
N SER A 187 -8.36 -13.53 0.39
CA SER A 187 -8.53 -14.74 -0.43
C SER A 187 -8.95 -14.44 -1.88
N ARG A 188 -9.56 -13.29 -2.16
CA ARG A 188 -9.98 -12.87 -3.50
C ARG A 188 -8.80 -12.44 -4.38
N PHE A 189 -7.68 -12.00 -3.78
CA PHE A 189 -6.50 -11.54 -4.51
C PHE A 189 -5.59 -12.70 -4.92
N ALA A 190 -6.10 -13.54 -5.80
CA ALA A 190 -5.37 -14.64 -6.41
C ALA A 190 -4.51 -14.19 -7.61
N ALA A 191 -3.72 -15.11 -8.15
CA ALA A 191 -2.98 -14.90 -9.39
C ALA A 191 -3.91 -14.53 -10.57
N PRO A 192 -3.41 -13.82 -11.60
CA PRO A 192 -4.17 -13.50 -12.79
C PRO A 192 -4.80 -14.74 -13.45
N GLY A 193 -5.98 -14.56 -14.04
CA GLY A 193 -6.76 -15.68 -14.61
C GLY A 193 -7.52 -16.52 -13.58
N SER A 194 -7.64 -16.04 -12.34
CA SER A 194 -8.51 -16.65 -11.33
C SER A 194 -10.00 -16.38 -11.57
N ALA A 195 -10.87 -17.03 -10.79
CA ALA A 195 -12.32 -16.84 -10.85
C ALA A 195 -12.81 -15.49 -10.27
N TYR A 196 -11.94 -14.69 -9.66
CA TYR A 196 -12.32 -13.42 -9.03
C TYR A 196 -12.38 -12.28 -10.05
N GLU A 197 -13.45 -12.24 -10.85
CA GLU A 197 -13.65 -11.23 -11.90
C GLU A 197 -13.55 -9.78 -11.40
N GLU A 198 -13.99 -9.52 -10.16
CA GLU A 198 -13.88 -8.20 -9.54
C GLU A 198 -12.42 -7.74 -9.41
N VAL A 199 -11.50 -8.65 -9.08
CA VAL A 199 -10.07 -8.37 -8.93
C VAL A 199 -9.41 -8.24 -10.29
N GLU A 200 -9.78 -9.07 -11.27
CA GLU A 200 -9.29 -8.93 -12.65
C GLU A 200 -9.71 -7.59 -13.28
N ALA A 201 -10.93 -7.13 -13.00
CA ALA A 201 -11.38 -5.80 -13.39
C ALA A 201 -10.58 -4.68 -12.68
N MET A 202 -10.25 -4.86 -11.39
CA MET A 202 -9.36 -3.92 -10.68
C MET A 202 -7.96 -3.87 -11.31
N ARG A 203 -7.36 -5.03 -11.63
CA ARG A 203 -6.04 -5.13 -12.29
C ARG A 203 -6.00 -4.31 -13.58
N ARG A 204 -7.02 -4.44 -14.43
CA ARG A 204 -7.12 -3.66 -15.67
C ARG A 204 -7.18 -2.16 -15.39
N ARG A 205 -8.09 -1.73 -14.51
CA ARG A 205 -8.25 -0.30 -14.16
C ARG A 205 -6.97 0.30 -13.56
N VAL A 206 -6.34 -0.40 -12.62
CA VAL A 206 -5.12 0.11 -11.98
C VAL A 206 -3.92 0.07 -12.92
N GLY A 207 -3.87 -0.88 -13.87
CA GLY A 207 -2.88 -0.92 -14.94
C GLY A 207 -2.97 0.34 -15.81
N GLU A 208 -4.18 0.69 -16.27
CA GLU A 208 -4.43 1.91 -17.05
C GLU A 208 -4.08 3.18 -16.26
N CYS A 209 -4.45 3.25 -14.98
CA CYS A 209 -4.07 4.35 -14.10
C CYS A 209 -2.55 4.47 -13.96
N GLY A 210 -1.87 3.35 -13.76
CA GLY A 210 -0.41 3.29 -13.63
C GLY A 210 0.31 3.70 -14.90
N ASP A 211 -0.17 3.27 -16.07
CA ASP A 211 0.37 3.68 -17.38
C ASP A 211 0.26 5.19 -17.59
N LYS A 212 -0.92 5.76 -17.32
CA LYS A 212 -1.14 7.22 -17.40
C LYS A 212 -0.22 7.97 -16.44
N LEU A 213 -0.09 7.50 -15.20
CA LEU A 213 0.79 8.12 -14.21
C LEU A 213 2.27 8.07 -14.63
N ARG A 214 2.75 6.91 -15.12
CA ARG A 214 4.11 6.76 -15.63
C ARG A 214 4.36 7.67 -16.85
N ALA A 215 3.39 7.77 -17.76
CA ALA A 215 3.48 8.65 -18.92
C ALA A 215 3.55 10.14 -18.53
N ALA A 216 2.68 10.60 -17.63
CA ALA A 216 2.66 11.98 -17.14
C ALA A 216 3.98 12.36 -16.43
N LEU A 217 4.56 11.43 -15.67
CA LEU A 217 5.85 11.64 -15.01
C LEU A 217 7.02 11.72 -16.01
N LYS A 218 7.02 10.90 -17.07
CA LYS A 218 8.04 10.97 -18.14
C LYS A 218 7.99 12.28 -18.92
N LYS A 219 6.80 12.84 -19.13
CA LYS A 219 6.62 14.12 -19.82
C LYS A 219 6.93 15.35 -18.96
N GLY A 220 7.27 15.15 -17.68
CA GLY A 220 7.47 16.25 -16.74
C GLY A 220 6.18 17.02 -16.40
N GLU A 221 5.01 16.54 -16.83
CA GLU A 221 3.73 17.24 -16.65
C GLU A 221 3.38 17.41 -15.16
N PHE A 222 3.72 16.42 -14.32
CA PHE A 222 3.49 16.50 -12.87
C PHE A 222 4.41 17.52 -12.16
N VAL A 223 5.63 17.66 -12.68
CA VAL A 223 6.63 18.62 -12.23
C VAL A 223 6.24 20.03 -12.70
N HIS A 224 5.65 20.13 -13.90
CA HIS A 224 5.18 21.39 -14.48
C HIS A 224 4.02 22.00 -13.69
N THR A 225 3.03 21.22 -13.26
CA THR A 225 1.91 21.77 -12.47
C THR A 225 2.35 22.18 -11.08
N THR A 226 3.25 21.43 -10.45
CA THR A 226 3.70 21.72 -9.08
C THR A 226 4.69 22.90 -9.04
N HIS A 227 5.65 22.96 -9.97
CA HIS A 227 6.53 24.13 -10.10
C HIS A 227 5.75 25.37 -10.51
N ASN A 228 4.86 25.31 -11.50
CA ASN A 228 4.04 26.49 -11.86
C ASN A 228 3.20 26.98 -10.67
N ASN A 229 2.63 26.08 -9.87
CA ASN A 229 1.87 26.47 -8.68
C ASN A 229 2.77 27.07 -7.59
N LEU A 230 3.99 26.54 -7.39
CA LEU A 230 4.96 27.09 -6.45
C LEU A 230 5.50 28.45 -6.92
N ASP A 231 5.87 28.57 -8.19
CA ASP A 231 6.35 29.80 -8.82
C ASP A 231 5.27 30.88 -8.75
N GLN A 232 4.01 30.56 -9.11
CA GLN A 232 2.87 31.47 -8.93
C GLN A 232 2.67 31.86 -7.46
N THR A 233 2.86 30.93 -6.52
CA THR A 233 2.73 31.22 -5.08
C THR A 233 3.84 32.14 -4.59
N MET A 234 5.08 31.93 -5.07
CA MET A 234 6.24 32.75 -4.72
C MET A 234 6.15 34.14 -5.37
N GLU A 235 5.66 34.25 -6.60
CA GLU A 235 5.36 35.51 -7.27
C GLU A 235 4.28 36.29 -6.53
N ASN A 236 3.18 35.64 -6.15
CA ASN A 236 2.08 36.26 -5.39
C ASN A 236 2.53 36.76 -4.01
N LYS A 237 3.39 36.01 -3.30
CA LYS A 237 3.98 36.46 -2.03
C LYS A 237 4.88 37.68 -2.20
N THR A 238 5.71 37.70 -3.25
CA THR A 238 6.58 38.84 -3.59
C THR A 238 5.76 40.09 -3.94
N ARG A 239 4.63 39.91 -4.64
CA ARG A 239 3.74 41.01 -5.04
C ARG A 239 2.99 41.61 -3.85
N ASN A 240 2.54 40.77 -2.90
CA ASN A 240 1.86 41.23 -1.69
C ASN A 240 2.80 41.92 -0.68
N THR A 241 4.03 41.45 -0.54
CA THR A 241 5.05 42.11 0.32
C THR A 241 5.52 43.45 -0.24
N LYS A 242 5.56 43.63 -1.56
CA LYS A 242 5.79 44.94 -2.19
C LYS A 242 4.64 45.90 -1.90
N LYS A 243 3.38 45.46 -2.05
CA LYS A 243 2.18 46.27 -1.76
C LYS A 243 2.05 46.68 -0.28
N SER A 244 2.49 45.85 0.67
CA SER A 244 2.45 46.18 2.10
C SER A 244 3.55 47.14 2.55
N ARG A 245 4.61 47.32 1.74
CA ARG A 245 5.71 48.28 2.00
C ARG A 245 5.49 49.65 1.35
N THR A 246 4.48 49.79 0.51
CA THR A 246 4.12 51.06 -0.17
C THR A 246 2.87 51.72 0.43
N ARG A 247 2.39 51.23 1.58
CA ARG A 247 1.41 51.87 2.46
C ARG A 247 2.10 52.24 3.75
#